data_AF-A0A962V5V2-F1
#
_entry.id   AF-A0A962V5V2-F1
#
_cell.length_a   1.000
_cell.length_b   1.000
_cell.length_c   1.000
_cell.angle_alpha   90.00
_cell.angle_beta   90.00
_cell.angle_gamma   90.00
#
_symmetry.space_group_name_H-M   'P 1'
#
loop_
_entity.id
_entity.type
_entity.pdbx_description
1 polymer ?
#
loop_
_entity_poly.entity_id
_entity_poly.type
_entity_poly.pdbx_seq_one_letter_code
_entity_poly.pdbx_strand_id
1 'polypeptide(L)'
;LVFVFQLFSAAFTPTFQATIPDVLPDEEQYTKALSLSRLTYDLESLLSPLLAGLLLSVISFHWLFVGTTLGFIASAVLVLSVTLPVVIAKAGHAPDDERFSRRVMRGIRIYLATPRLRGLLALNFAVSSVGAMVIVNTVVYVQVVLGGNEQTYTTVLMAYGLGSMLVALLLPRLLGRISARRTMLSGAFVLALAAATAALGPTLHQTWLIWLVLGAGSALVLTPGGLLLRRSAQPEDRVALFAAQFALSHACWLITYPLAGWLGIA
;
A
#
# COMPACT_ATOMS: atom_id res chain seq x y z
N LEU A 1 20.33 8.65 1.64
CA LEU A 1 19.80 8.26 0.32
C LEU A 1 18.38 7.69 0.40
N VAL A 2 18.16 6.58 1.11
CA VAL A 2 16.84 5.92 1.24
C VAL A 2 15.75 6.87 1.72
N PHE A 3 16.00 7.67 2.76
CA PHE A 3 15.05 8.68 3.25
C PHE A 3 14.60 9.67 2.16
N VAL A 4 15.56 10.19 1.38
CA VAL A 4 15.29 11.14 0.30
C VAL A 4 14.49 10.48 -0.83
N PHE A 5 14.86 9.25 -1.21
CA PHE A 5 14.12 8.46 -2.20
C PHE A 5 12.67 8.21 -1.76
N GLN A 6 12.46 7.79 -0.50
CA GLN A 6 11.12 7.54 0.05
C GLN A 6 10.29 8.83 0.16
N LEU A 7 10.92 9.97 0.47
CA LEU A 7 10.25 11.27 0.51
C LEU A 7 9.70 11.66 -0.88
N PHE A 8 10.50 11.51 -1.93
CA PHE A 8 10.06 11.77 -3.31
C PHE A 8 8.98 10.78 -3.77
N SER A 9 9.13 9.49 -3.45
CA SER A 9 8.16 8.45 -3.81
C SER A 9 6.79 8.66 -3.14
N ALA A 10 6.80 9.09 -1.87
CA ALA A 10 5.59 9.44 -1.11
C ALA A 10 4.83 10.65 -1.71
N ALA A 11 5.54 11.62 -2.28
CA ALA A 11 4.93 12.76 -2.96
C ALA A 11 4.41 12.40 -4.37
N PHE A 12 5.10 11.49 -5.06
CA PHE A 12 4.79 11.12 -6.45
C PHE A 12 3.42 10.44 -6.59
N THR A 13 3.16 9.39 -5.79
CA THR A 13 1.92 8.58 -5.92
C THR A 13 0.63 9.39 -5.82
N PRO A 14 0.41 10.24 -4.79
CA PRO A 14 -0.80 11.04 -4.70
C PRO A 14 -0.88 12.11 -5.79
N THR A 15 0.26 12.68 -6.20
CA THR A 15 0.31 13.68 -7.28
C THR A 15 -0.06 13.06 -8.62
N PHE A 16 0.47 11.86 -8.92
CA PHE A 16 0.16 11.11 -10.13
C PHE A 16 -1.31 10.66 -10.18
N GLN A 17 -1.85 10.15 -9.06
CA GLN A 17 -3.27 9.75 -9.00
C GLN A 17 -4.23 10.93 -9.14
N ALA A 18 -3.81 12.14 -8.74
CA ALA A 18 -4.59 13.36 -8.84
C ALA A 18 -4.64 13.95 -10.25
N THR A 19 -3.58 13.78 -11.06
CA THR A 19 -3.50 14.37 -12.41
C THR A 19 -4.20 13.55 -13.50
N ILE A 20 -4.42 12.24 -13.31
CA ILE A 20 -5.06 11.38 -14.34
C ILE A 20 -6.46 11.88 -14.75
N PRO A 21 -7.37 12.25 -13.83
CA PRO A 21 -8.69 12.78 -14.20
C PRO A 21 -8.64 14.16 -14.87
N ASP A 22 -7.60 14.96 -14.62
CA ASP A 22 -7.48 16.32 -15.13
C ASP A 22 -7.00 16.36 -16.59
N VAL A 23 -6.27 15.33 -17.03
CA VAL A 23 -5.77 15.19 -18.41
C VAL A 23 -6.79 14.48 -19.32
N LEU A 24 -7.71 13.69 -18.75
CA LEU A 24 -8.72 12.91 -19.47
C LEU A 24 -10.13 13.26 -18.99
N PRO A 25 -10.75 14.36 -19.49
CA PRO A 25 -12.09 14.77 -19.11
C PRO A 25 -13.19 13.83 -19.63
N ASP A 26 -12.89 13.05 -20.67
CA ASP A 26 -13.81 12.11 -21.32
C ASP A 26 -13.82 10.77 -20.57
N GLU A 27 -14.98 10.36 -20.02
CA GLU A 27 -15.14 9.17 -19.18
C GLU A 27 -14.71 7.86 -19.88
N GLU A 28 -14.87 7.79 -21.21
CA GLU A 28 -14.54 6.59 -21.98
C GLU A 28 -13.02 6.46 -22.18
N GLN A 29 -12.32 7.58 -22.44
CA GLN A 29 -10.86 7.63 -22.55
C GLN A 29 -10.18 7.48 -21.20
N TYR A 30 -10.75 8.04 -20.13
CA TYR A 30 -10.31 7.84 -18.75
C TYR A 30 -10.33 6.35 -18.38
N THR A 31 -11.42 5.66 -18.69
CA THR A 31 -11.58 4.23 -18.38
C THR A 31 -10.58 3.37 -19.16
N LYS A 32 -10.34 3.70 -20.44
CA LYS A 32 -9.37 3.00 -21.29
C LYS A 32 -7.93 3.23 -20.84
N ALA A 33 -7.56 4.47 -20.49
CA ALA A 33 -6.25 4.80 -19.95
C ALA A 33 -6.02 4.14 -18.59
N LEU A 34 -7.02 4.17 -17.70
CA LEU A 34 -6.95 3.51 -16.40
C LEU A 34 -6.77 1.99 -16.56
N SER A 35 -7.47 1.38 -17.52
CA SER A 35 -7.32 -0.05 -17.84
C SER A 35 -5.91 -0.36 -18.35
N LEU A 36 -5.37 0.47 -19.26
CA LEU A 36 -4.02 0.32 -19.80
C LEU A 36 -2.95 0.51 -18.73
N SER A 37 -3.02 1.59 -17.93
CA SER A 37 -2.08 1.82 -16.82
C SER A 37 -2.10 0.67 -15.83
N ARG A 38 -3.28 0.15 -15.51
CA ARG A 38 -3.43 -0.99 -14.59
C ARG A 38 -2.81 -2.26 -15.17
N LEU A 39 -3.00 -2.52 -16.47
CA LEU A 39 -2.36 -3.64 -17.17
C LEU A 39 -0.83 -3.48 -17.16
N THR A 40 -0.32 -2.27 -17.36
CA THR A 40 1.11 -1.97 -17.24
C THR A 40 1.64 -2.21 -15.84
N TYR A 41 0.94 -1.76 -14.79
CA TYR A 41 1.34 -2.00 -13.39
C TYR A 41 1.33 -3.49 -13.03
N ASP A 42 0.30 -4.22 -13.45
CA ASP A 42 0.19 -5.65 -13.19
C ASP A 42 1.31 -6.43 -13.93
N LEU A 43 1.61 -6.05 -15.17
CA LEU A 43 2.74 -6.59 -15.93
C LEU A 43 4.08 -6.23 -15.27
N GLU A 44 4.28 -4.99 -14.86
CA GLU A 44 5.50 -4.55 -14.17
C GLU A 44 5.70 -5.33 -12.88
N SER A 45 4.66 -5.48 -12.06
CA SER A 45 4.72 -6.22 -10.81
C SER A 45 5.07 -7.71 -11.00
N LEU A 46 4.67 -8.31 -12.12
CA LEU A 46 4.93 -9.73 -12.42
C LEU A 46 6.26 -9.94 -13.14
N LEU A 47 6.57 -9.10 -14.12
CA LEU A 47 7.76 -9.23 -14.97
C LEU A 47 9.00 -8.66 -14.30
N SER A 48 8.90 -7.62 -13.46
CA SER A 48 10.09 -6.97 -12.89
C SER A 48 10.89 -7.90 -11.99
N PRO A 49 10.31 -8.65 -11.03
CA PRO A 49 11.08 -9.60 -10.21
C PRO A 49 11.68 -10.73 -11.04
N LEU A 50 10.95 -11.22 -12.05
CA LEU A 50 11.39 -12.28 -12.94
C LEU A 50 12.58 -11.83 -13.79
N LEU A 51 12.47 -10.68 -14.45
CA LEU A 51 13.52 -10.09 -15.28
C LEU A 51 14.73 -9.69 -14.44
N ALA A 52 14.52 -9.10 -13.26
CA ALA A 52 15.61 -8.76 -12.34
C ALA A 52 16.39 -10.00 -11.89
N GLY A 53 15.68 -11.09 -11.54
CA GLY A 53 16.31 -12.37 -11.18
C GLY A 53 17.09 -12.99 -12.34
N LEU A 54 16.53 -12.98 -13.55
CA LEU A 54 17.22 -13.46 -14.76
C LEU A 54 18.45 -12.62 -15.10
N LEU A 55 18.35 -11.29 -15.02
CA LEU A 55 19.47 -10.38 -15.26
C LEU A 55 20.58 -10.59 -14.24
N LEU A 56 20.26 -10.75 -12.95
CA LEU A 56 21.26 -11.03 -11.91
C LEU A 56 22.02 -12.34 -12.13
N SER A 57 21.51 -13.28 -12.93
CA SER A 57 22.23 -14.51 -13.29
C SER A 57 23.39 -14.27 -14.27
N VAL A 58 23.36 -13.16 -15.02
CA VAL A 58 24.31 -12.85 -16.09
C VAL A 58 25.02 -11.50 -15.93
N ILE A 59 24.49 -10.59 -15.11
CA ILE A 59 25.08 -9.27 -14.82
C ILE A 59 25.14 -8.96 -13.33
N SER A 60 26.18 -8.21 -12.91
CA SER A 60 26.33 -7.74 -11.53
C SER A 60 25.26 -6.70 -11.17
N PHE A 61 24.86 -6.66 -9.90
CA PHE A 61 23.87 -5.73 -9.38
C PHE A 61 24.21 -4.25 -9.70
N HIS A 62 25.50 -3.88 -9.76
CA HIS A 62 25.92 -2.52 -10.10
C HIS A 62 25.39 -2.05 -11.47
N TRP A 63 25.37 -2.92 -12.47
CA TRP A 63 24.88 -2.60 -13.82
C TRP A 63 23.36 -2.45 -13.86
N LEU A 64 22.63 -3.18 -13.02
CA LEU A 64 21.19 -2.99 -12.82
C LEU A 64 20.89 -1.60 -12.23
N PHE A 65 21.70 -1.14 -11.27
CA PHE A 65 21.57 0.21 -10.73
C PHE A 65 21.88 1.31 -11.76
N VAL A 66 22.88 1.11 -12.61
CA VAL A 66 23.16 2.05 -13.72
C VAL A 66 21.98 2.11 -14.69
N GLY A 67 21.43 0.96 -15.09
CA GLY A 67 20.24 0.90 -15.95
C GLY A 67 19.02 1.59 -15.33
N THR A 68 18.78 1.35 -14.03
CA THR A 68 17.69 2.00 -13.28
C THR A 68 17.87 3.52 -13.23
N THR A 69 19.11 3.99 -13.05
CA THR A 69 19.44 5.42 -13.05
C THR A 69 19.17 6.07 -14.40
N LEU A 70 19.59 5.42 -15.50
CA LEU A 70 19.30 5.89 -16.86
C LEU A 70 17.79 5.92 -17.14
N GLY A 71 17.05 4.91 -16.68
CA GLY A 71 15.60 4.85 -16.77
C GLY A 71 14.91 6.01 -16.04
N PHE A 72 15.36 6.33 -14.81
CA PHE A 72 14.85 7.49 -14.07
C PHE A 72 15.19 8.82 -14.75
N ILE A 73 16.38 8.97 -15.33
CA ILE A 73 16.74 10.17 -16.11
C ILE A 73 15.84 10.32 -17.32
N ALA A 74 15.63 9.24 -18.08
CA ALA A 74 14.72 9.25 -19.23
C ALA A 74 13.28 9.60 -18.82
N SER A 75 12.79 9.03 -17.72
CA SER A 75 11.48 9.37 -17.15
C SER A 75 11.41 10.83 -16.73
N ALA A 76 12.45 11.39 -16.12
CA ALA A 76 12.49 12.79 -15.72
C ALA A 76 12.45 13.71 -16.95
N VAL A 77 13.20 13.40 -18.02
CA VAL A 77 13.16 14.14 -19.28
C VAL A 77 11.76 14.09 -19.91
N LEU A 78 11.13 12.91 -19.94
CA LEU A 78 9.76 12.77 -20.44
C LEU A 78 8.78 13.63 -19.63
N VAL A 79 8.84 13.57 -18.30
CA VAL A 79 7.99 14.39 -17.42
C VAL A 79 8.22 15.88 -17.64
N LEU A 80 9.47 16.33 -17.79
CA LEU A 80 9.81 17.73 -18.05
C LEU A 80 9.38 18.20 -19.46
N SER A 81 9.27 17.28 -20.42
CA SER A 81 8.84 17.59 -21.79
C SER A 81 7.32 17.68 -21.96
N VAL A 82 6.54 17.17 -21.01
CA VAL A 82 5.08 17.21 -21.06
C VAL A 82 4.57 18.56 -20.58
N THR A 83 3.81 19.24 -21.42
CA THR A 83 3.01 20.40 -21.03
C THR A 83 1.71 19.91 -20.39
N LEU A 84 1.67 19.88 -19.06
CA LEU A 84 0.42 19.63 -18.35
C LEU A 84 -0.52 20.84 -18.56
N PRO A 85 -1.80 20.62 -18.92
CA PRO A 85 -2.79 21.69 -18.86
C PRO A 85 -2.79 22.24 -17.44
N VAL A 86 -2.47 23.52 -17.28
CA VAL A 86 -2.64 24.21 -16.00
C VAL A 86 -4.14 24.36 -15.80
N VAL A 87 -4.78 23.31 -15.31
CA VAL A 87 -6.06 23.48 -14.63
C VAL A 87 -5.67 24.13 -13.33
N ILE A 88 -5.74 25.46 -13.33
CA ILE A 88 -5.99 26.22 -12.12
C ILE A 88 -7.26 25.58 -11.58
N ALA A 89 -7.09 24.58 -10.70
CA ALA A 89 -8.13 24.26 -9.75
C ALA A 89 -8.57 25.63 -9.27
N LYS A 90 -9.85 25.95 -9.40
CA LYS A 90 -10.44 27.06 -8.66
C LYS A 90 -10.24 26.71 -7.18
N ALA A 91 -9.01 26.84 -6.69
CA ALA A 91 -8.70 27.36 -5.40
C ALA A 91 -9.41 28.71 -5.43
N GLY A 92 -10.69 28.70 -5.07
CA GLY A 92 -11.40 29.93 -4.81
C GLY A 92 -10.57 30.62 -3.76
N HIS A 93 -9.80 31.63 -4.17
CA HIS A 93 -9.16 32.66 -3.36
C HIS A 93 -8.97 32.23 -1.89
N ALA A 94 -8.22 31.15 -1.65
CA ALA A 94 -7.69 30.91 -0.33
C ALA A 94 -6.55 31.92 -0.23
N PRO A 95 -6.59 32.86 0.73
CA PRO A 95 -5.61 33.94 0.78
C PRO A 95 -4.20 33.35 0.73
N ASP A 96 -3.32 33.98 -0.05
CA ASP A 96 -1.91 33.58 -0.29
C ASP A 96 -1.10 33.33 1.00
N ASP A 97 -1.66 33.66 2.17
CA ASP A 97 -1.14 33.46 3.52
C ASP A 97 -1.39 32.08 4.17
N GLU A 98 -2.12 31.15 3.54
CA GLU A 98 -2.25 29.80 4.11
C GLU A 98 -0.94 29.01 3.98
N ARG A 99 -0.10 29.13 5.03
CA ARG A 99 1.09 28.32 5.31
C ARG A 99 0.86 26.87 4.87
N PHE A 100 1.83 26.29 4.17
CA PHE A 100 1.84 24.88 3.74
C PHE A 100 1.38 23.91 4.84
N SER A 101 1.73 24.18 6.10
CA SER A 101 1.28 23.40 7.26
C SER A 101 -0.25 23.39 7.41
N ARG A 102 -0.97 24.49 7.17
CA ARG A 102 -2.44 24.54 7.21
C ARG A 102 -3.06 23.72 6.09
N ARG A 103 -2.46 23.70 4.89
CA ARG A 103 -2.91 22.88 3.76
C ARG A 103 -2.74 21.37 4.02
N VAL A 104 -1.59 20.95 4.52
CA VAL A 104 -1.35 19.54 4.92
C VAL A 104 -2.25 19.14 6.09
N MET A 105 -2.39 20.00 7.09
CA MET A 105 -3.21 19.73 8.27
C MET A 105 -4.71 19.73 7.95
N ARG A 106 -5.15 20.42 6.89
CA ARG A 106 -6.54 20.42 6.43
C ARG A 106 -6.99 19.01 6.06
N GLY A 107 -6.22 18.28 5.25
CA GLY A 107 -6.54 16.89 4.89
C GLY A 107 -6.67 15.98 6.11
N ILE A 108 -5.71 16.07 7.04
CA ILE A 108 -5.72 15.30 8.30
C ILE A 108 -6.93 15.68 9.17
N ARG A 109 -7.25 16.97 9.28
CA ARG A 109 -8.39 17.45 10.06
C ARG A 109 -9.71 16.95 9.50
N ILE A 110 -9.92 17.03 8.19
CA ILE A 110 -11.13 16.51 7.52
C ILE A 110 -11.20 14.99 7.71
N TYR A 111 -10.07 14.30 7.55
CA TYR A 111 -9.98 12.86 7.76
C TYR A 111 -10.42 12.47 9.19
N LEU A 112 -9.86 13.11 10.22
CA LEU A 112 -10.17 12.82 11.61
C LEU A 112 -11.55 13.31 12.04
N ALA A 113 -12.11 14.33 11.38
CA ALA A 113 -13.48 14.78 11.61
C ALA A 113 -14.52 13.83 10.99
N THR A 114 -14.13 13.00 10.01
CA THR A 114 -15.06 12.11 9.29
C THR A 114 -15.16 10.74 9.98
N PRO A 115 -16.31 10.35 10.56
CA PRO A 115 -16.42 9.11 11.36
C PRO A 115 -16.04 7.83 10.62
N ARG A 116 -16.38 7.74 9.32
CA ARG A 116 -16.03 6.58 8.48
C ARG A 116 -14.51 6.43 8.31
N LEU A 117 -13.80 7.55 8.20
CA LEU A 117 -12.35 7.57 8.02
C LEU A 117 -11.61 7.31 9.33
N ARG A 118 -12.16 7.74 10.48
CA ARG A 118 -11.65 7.29 11.79
C ARG A 118 -11.69 5.76 11.93
N GLY A 119 -12.77 5.12 11.47
CA GLY A 119 -12.87 3.67 11.42
C GLY A 119 -11.83 3.05 10.48
N LEU A 120 -11.59 3.66 9.31
CA LEU A 120 -10.54 3.25 8.39
C LEU A 120 -9.15 3.36 9.04
N LEU A 121 -8.87 4.41 9.81
CA LEU A 121 -7.61 4.55 10.53
C LEU A 121 -7.40 3.45 11.56
N ALA A 122 -8.42 3.12 12.36
CA ALA A 122 -8.36 2.01 13.31
C ALA A 122 -8.08 0.66 12.61
N LEU A 123 -8.70 0.45 11.45
CA LEU A 123 -8.45 -0.74 10.62
C LEU A 123 -7.03 -0.76 10.05
N ASN A 124 -6.49 0.39 9.62
CA ASN A 124 -5.09 0.48 9.19
C ASN A 124 -4.13 0.18 10.34
N PHE A 125 -4.44 0.66 11.55
CA PHE A 125 -3.63 0.36 12.74
C PHE A 125 -3.65 -1.13 13.09
N ALA A 126 -4.80 -1.79 12.95
CA ALA A 126 -4.89 -3.25 13.14
C ALA A 126 -4.02 -4.00 12.11
N VAL A 127 -4.12 -3.63 10.83
CA VAL A 127 -3.30 -4.23 9.76
C VAL A 127 -1.82 -3.95 9.97
N SER A 128 -1.43 -2.73 10.32
CA SER A 128 -0.02 -2.39 10.54
C SER A 128 0.54 -3.07 11.79
N SER A 129 -0.28 -3.37 12.81
CA SER A 129 0.15 -4.10 14.00
C SER A 129 0.52 -5.54 13.65
N VAL A 130 -0.36 -6.23 12.93
CA VAL A 130 -0.14 -7.61 12.49
C VAL A 130 0.93 -7.68 11.39
N GLY A 131 0.87 -6.77 10.43
CA GLY A 131 1.82 -6.67 9.33
C GLY A 131 3.24 -6.38 9.81
N ALA A 132 3.42 -5.54 10.84
CA ALA A 132 4.73 -5.30 11.44
C ALA A 132 5.29 -6.58 12.08
N MET A 133 4.47 -7.38 12.77
CA MET A 133 4.89 -8.69 13.28
C MET A 133 5.31 -9.63 12.16
N VAL A 134 4.55 -9.69 11.08
CA VAL A 134 4.90 -10.50 9.90
C VAL A 134 6.22 -10.03 9.29
N ILE A 135 6.43 -8.73 9.10
CA ILE A 135 7.64 -8.23 8.43
C ILE A 135 8.88 -8.38 9.33
N VAL A 136 8.77 -8.01 10.60
CA VAL A 136 9.92 -7.93 11.50
C VAL A 136 10.26 -9.30 12.10
N ASN A 137 9.26 -10.05 12.55
CA ASN A 137 9.50 -11.23 13.37
C ASN A 137 9.47 -12.55 12.60
N THR A 138 8.94 -12.62 11.37
CA THR A 138 8.88 -13.90 10.63
C THR A 138 10.26 -14.53 10.43
N VAL A 139 11.30 -13.72 10.18
CA VAL A 139 12.66 -14.26 9.97
C VAL A 139 13.19 -14.92 11.24
N VAL A 140 13.03 -14.27 12.39
CA VAL A 140 13.45 -14.78 13.71
C VAL A 140 12.60 -15.99 14.07
N TYR A 141 11.28 -15.89 13.91
CA TYR A 141 10.35 -16.97 14.19
C TYR A 141 10.68 -18.24 13.38
N VAL A 142 10.90 -18.11 12.09
CA VAL A 142 11.24 -19.27 11.24
C VAL A 142 12.59 -19.86 11.58
N GLN A 143 13.63 -19.03 11.74
CA GLN A 143 14.99 -19.52 11.93
C GLN A 143 15.26 -20.03 13.34
N VAL A 144 14.74 -19.33 14.36
CA VAL A 144 15.02 -19.61 15.78
C VAL A 144 13.98 -20.53 16.40
N VAL A 145 12.69 -20.31 16.15
CA VAL A 145 11.61 -21.08 16.79
C VAL A 145 11.29 -22.35 16.00
N LEU A 146 11.15 -22.24 14.68
CA LEU A 146 10.81 -23.38 13.82
C LEU A 146 12.04 -24.18 13.34
N GLY A 147 13.26 -23.69 13.58
CA GLY A 147 14.50 -24.31 13.09
C GLY A 147 14.60 -24.37 11.56
N GLY A 148 13.85 -23.53 10.86
CA GLY A 148 13.80 -23.46 9.41
C GLY A 148 14.97 -22.67 8.80
N ASN A 149 15.10 -22.76 7.48
CA ASN A 149 16.12 -22.04 6.71
C ASN A 149 15.52 -20.86 5.91
N GLU A 150 16.35 -20.17 5.12
CA GLU A 150 15.93 -19.05 4.26
C GLU A 150 14.82 -19.44 3.26
N GLN A 151 14.88 -20.67 2.73
CA GLN A 151 13.83 -21.18 1.85
C GLN A 151 12.49 -21.33 2.59
N THR A 152 12.53 -21.75 3.85
CA THR A 152 11.35 -21.86 4.71
C THR A 152 10.74 -20.48 4.99
N TYR A 153 11.58 -19.50 5.32
CA TYR A 153 11.17 -18.10 5.52
C TYR A 153 10.49 -17.54 4.25
N THR A 154 11.12 -17.76 3.10
CA THR A 154 10.59 -17.34 1.81
C THR A 154 9.24 -18.01 1.51
N THR A 155 9.11 -19.30 1.82
CA THR A 155 7.85 -20.05 1.64
C THR A 155 6.73 -19.51 2.52
N VAL A 156 7.03 -19.18 3.77
CA VAL A 156 6.07 -18.56 4.71
C VAL A 156 5.61 -17.19 4.20
N LEU A 157 6.53 -16.36 3.70
CA LEU A 157 6.16 -15.06 3.10
C LEU A 157 5.43 -15.21 1.77
N MET A 158 5.76 -16.20 0.95
CA MET A 158 4.99 -16.54 -0.25
C MET A 158 3.55 -16.91 0.11
N ALA A 159 3.33 -17.69 1.18
CA ALA A 159 1.98 -18.02 1.64
C ALA A 159 1.18 -16.75 1.99
N TYR A 160 1.80 -15.80 2.72
CA TYR A 160 1.19 -14.49 2.99
C TYR A 160 0.85 -13.71 1.72
N GLY A 161 1.78 -13.64 0.76
CA GLY A 161 1.54 -13.01 -0.54
C GLY A 161 0.38 -13.66 -1.31
N LEU A 162 0.36 -15.00 -1.37
CA LEU A 162 -0.70 -15.77 -2.03
C LEU A 162 -2.08 -15.51 -1.42
N GLY A 163 -2.18 -15.47 -0.09
CA GLY A 163 -3.43 -15.14 0.60
C GLY A 163 -3.97 -13.76 0.20
N SER A 164 -3.08 -12.77 0.13
CA SER A 164 -3.42 -11.41 -0.32
C SER A 164 -3.89 -11.39 -1.78
N MET A 165 -3.17 -12.09 -2.68
CA MET A 165 -3.51 -12.20 -4.10
C MET A 165 -4.88 -12.87 -4.32
N LEU A 166 -5.15 -13.96 -3.60
CA LEU A 166 -6.45 -14.65 -3.67
C LEU A 166 -7.60 -13.70 -3.32
N VAL A 167 -7.44 -12.90 -2.26
CA VAL A 167 -8.45 -11.90 -1.90
C VAL A 167 -8.56 -10.82 -2.96
N ALA A 168 -7.46 -10.30 -3.50
CA ALA A 168 -7.49 -9.28 -4.54
C ALA A 168 -8.30 -9.72 -5.77
N LEU A 169 -8.17 -10.99 -6.19
CA LEU A 169 -8.92 -11.58 -7.30
C LEU A 169 -10.40 -11.82 -6.97
N LEU A 170 -10.71 -12.19 -5.73
CA LEU A 170 -12.08 -12.48 -5.29
C LEU A 170 -12.86 -11.24 -4.86
N LEU A 171 -12.16 -10.15 -4.53
CA LEU A 171 -12.75 -8.97 -3.93
C LEU A 171 -13.84 -8.30 -4.78
N PRO A 172 -13.72 -8.16 -6.11
CA PRO A 172 -14.79 -7.57 -6.92
C PRO A 172 -16.11 -8.33 -6.79
N ARG A 173 -16.05 -9.67 -6.79
CA ARG A 173 -17.23 -10.52 -6.60
C ARG A 173 -17.79 -10.39 -5.17
N LEU A 174 -16.90 -10.31 -4.19
CA LEU A 174 -17.28 -10.18 -2.78
C LEU A 174 -18.00 -8.84 -2.53
N LEU A 175 -17.48 -7.74 -3.07
CA LEU A 175 -18.08 -6.40 -2.94
C LEU A 175 -19.39 -6.24 -3.73
N GLY A 176 -19.66 -7.11 -4.69
CA GLY A 176 -20.97 -7.22 -5.34
C GLY A 176 -22.05 -7.86 -4.46
N ARG A 177 -21.67 -8.58 -3.39
CA ARG A 177 -22.60 -9.29 -2.50
C ARG A 177 -22.65 -8.71 -1.08
N ILE A 178 -21.52 -8.22 -0.58
CA ILE A 178 -21.41 -7.66 0.77
C ILE A 178 -20.81 -6.25 0.74
N SER A 179 -21.26 -5.40 1.66
CA SER A 179 -20.77 -4.03 1.77
C SER A 179 -19.28 -3.97 2.15
N ALA A 180 -18.54 -3.01 1.58
CA ALA A 180 -17.12 -2.78 1.90
C ALA A 180 -16.83 -2.72 3.41
N ARG A 181 -17.69 -2.07 4.20
CA ARG A 181 -17.54 -2.01 5.66
C ARG A 181 -17.53 -3.40 6.30
N ARG A 182 -18.46 -4.27 5.92
CA ARG A 182 -18.53 -5.65 6.44
C ARG A 182 -17.30 -6.46 6.03
N THR A 183 -16.87 -6.34 4.77
CA THR A 183 -15.65 -6.98 4.26
C THR A 183 -14.41 -6.60 5.06
N MET A 184 -14.23 -5.30 5.32
CA MET A 184 -13.08 -4.81 6.07
C MET A 184 -13.13 -5.25 7.54
N LEU A 185 -14.30 -5.19 8.20
CA LEU A 185 -14.45 -5.67 9.58
C LEU A 185 -14.21 -7.18 9.69
N SER A 186 -14.67 -7.97 8.72
CA SER A 186 -14.36 -9.40 8.68
C SER A 186 -12.86 -9.66 8.48
N GLY A 187 -12.20 -8.86 7.63
CA GLY A 187 -10.75 -8.95 7.44
C GLY A 187 -9.98 -8.68 8.73
N ALA A 188 -10.37 -7.64 9.47
CA ALA A 188 -9.75 -7.30 10.76
C ALA A 188 -10.00 -8.39 11.82
N PHE A 189 -11.19 -8.99 11.85
CA PHE A 189 -11.47 -10.12 12.74
C PHE A 189 -10.63 -11.35 12.38
N VAL A 190 -10.53 -11.69 11.09
CA VAL A 190 -9.68 -12.77 10.58
C VAL A 190 -8.22 -12.54 10.94
N LEU A 191 -7.72 -11.31 10.79
CA LEU A 191 -6.36 -10.93 11.19
C LEU A 191 -6.12 -11.15 12.68
N ALA A 192 -7.02 -10.67 13.54
CA ALA A 192 -6.89 -10.81 14.98
C ALA A 192 -6.88 -12.28 15.41
N LEU A 193 -7.77 -13.09 14.85
CA LEU A 193 -7.83 -14.52 15.12
C LEU A 193 -6.57 -15.24 14.63
N ALA A 194 -6.13 -14.97 13.40
CA ALA A 194 -4.94 -15.58 12.83
C ALA A 194 -3.67 -15.20 13.62
N ALA A 195 -3.55 -13.94 14.06
CA ALA A 195 -2.45 -13.49 14.90
C ALA A 195 -2.47 -14.18 16.28
N ALA A 196 -3.64 -14.32 16.90
CA ALA A 196 -3.79 -15.05 18.15
C ALA A 196 -3.42 -16.53 17.99
N THR A 197 -3.80 -17.17 16.88
CA THR A 197 -3.38 -18.55 16.61
C THR A 197 -1.88 -18.69 16.34
N ALA A 198 -1.24 -17.68 15.75
CA ALA A 198 0.20 -17.66 15.56
C ALA A 198 0.95 -17.63 16.90
N ALA A 199 0.39 -16.97 17.91
CA ALA A 199 1.00 -16.89 19.24
C ALA A 199 0.96 -18.21 20.03
N LEU A 200 0.22 -19.22 19.57
CA LEU A 200 0.13 -20.53 20.23
C LEU A 200 1.29 -21.47 19.89
N GLY A 201 2.29 -21.00 19.14
CA GLY A 201 3.44 -21.83 18.70
C GLY A 201 3.05 -22.91 17.69
N PRO A 202 2.44 -22.55 16.54
CA PRO A 202 2.06 -23.52 15.51
C PRO A 202 3.26 -24.25 14.91
N THR A 203 3.03 -25.48 14.46
CA THR A 203 3.98 -26.24 13.64
C THR A 203 4.26 -25.54 12.30
N LEU A 204 5.28 -25.99 11.57
CA LEU A 204 5.66 -25.40 10.28
C LEU A 204 4.50 -25.37 9.27
N HIS A 205 3.77 -26.48 9.11
CA HIS A 205 2.66 -26.55 8.16
C HIS A 205 1.48 -25.64 8.58
N GLN A 206 1.21 -25.55 9.88
CA GLN A 206 0.21 -24.63 10.42
C GLN A 206 0.63 -23.17 10.20
N THR A 207 1.93 -22.86 10.33
CA THR A 207 2.49 -21.53 10.07
C THR A 207 2.22 -21.09 8.62
N TRP A 208 2.35 -21.98 7.63
CA TRP A 208 2.01 -21.64 6.24
C TRP A 208 0.55 -21.23 6.07
N LEU A 209 -0.37 -22.01 6.66
CA LEU A 209 -1.79 -21.72 6.59
C LEU A 209 -2.13 -20.41 7.31
N ILE A 210 -1.54 -20.19 8.49
CA ILE A 210 -1.74 -18.97 9.28
C ILE A 210 -1.24 -17.75 8.49
N TRP A 211 -0.05 -17.79 7.89
CA TRP A 211 0.47 -16.68 7.10
C TRP A 211 -0.38 -16.41 5.86
N LEU A 212 -0.90 -17.45 5.19
CA LEU A 212 -1.86 -17.29 4.11
C LEU A 212 -3.13 -16.57 4.58
N VAL A 213 -3.68 -16.96 5.73
CA VAL A 213 -4.88 -16.31 6.30
C VAL A 213 -4.58 -14.87 6.74
N LEU A 214 -3.40 -14.59 7.30
CA LEU A 214 -2.95 -13.24 7.64
C LEU A 214 -2.89 -12.36 6.39
N GLY A 215 -2.32 -12.87 5.29
CA GLY A 215 -2.28 -12.16 4.01
C GLY A 215 -3.66 -11.86 3.45
N ALA A 216 -4.56 -12.84 3.49
CA ALA A 216 -5.96 -12.67 3.08
C ALA A 216 -6.69 -11.63 3.95
N GLY A 217 -6.53 -11.71 5.27
CA GLY A 217 -7.11 -10.75 6.22
C GLY A 217 -6.63 -9.32 5.97
N SER A 218 -5.33 -9.12 5.73
CA SER A 218 -4.75 -7.82 5.37
C SER A 218 -5.37 -7.25 4.10
N ALA A 219 -5.49 -8.05 3.04
CA ALA A 219 -6.09 -7.60 1.78
C ALA A 219 -7.59 -7.26 1.93
N LEU A 220 -8.35 -8.05 2.70
CA LEU A 220 -9.77 -7.77 2.97
C LEU A 220 -9.99 -6.41 3.64
N VAL A 221 -9.02 -5.95 4.43
CA VAL A 221 -9.04 -4.63 5.07
C VAL A 221 -8.55 -3.54 4.13
N LEU A 222 -7.36 -3.69 3.54
CA LEU A 222 -6.68 -2.61 2.82
C LEU A 222 -7.32 -2.30 1.48
N THR A 223 -7.68 -3.33 0.70
CA THR A 223 -8.09 -3.14 -0.69
C THR A 223 -9.41 -2.36 -0.85
N PRO A 224 -10.45 -2.55 -0.01
CA PRO A 224 -11.65 -1.70 -0.04
C PRO A 224 -11.42 -0.28 0.52
N GLY A 225 -10.31 -0.02 1.20
CA GLY A 225 -10.03 1.26 1.86
C GLY A 225 -10.09 2.46 0.90
N GLY A 226 -9.56 2.30 -0.32
CA GLY A 226 -9.63 3.33 -1.37
C GLY A 226 -11.06 3.67 -1.80
N LEU A 227 -11.96 2.69 -1.83
CA LEU A 227 -13.39 2.91 -2.11
C LEU A 227 -14.07 3.70 -0.98
N LEU A 228 -13.74 3.37 0.28
CA LEU A 228 -14.29 4.09 1.43
C LEU A 228 -13.82 5.55 1.46
N LEU A 229 -12.55 5.77 1.10
CA LEU A 229 -11.94 7.09 1.00
C LEU A 229 -12.58 7.91 -0.12
N ARG A 230 -12.71 7.34 -1.33
CA ARG A 230 -13.38 7.98 -2.47
C ARG A 230 -14.83 8.35 -2.15
N ARG A 231 -15.57 7.49 -1.45
CA ARG A 231 -16.97 7.74 -1.06
C ARG A 231 -17.13 8.76 0.08
N SER A 232 -16.04 9.08 0.78
CA SER A 232 -16.05 10.02 1.91
C SER A 232 -15.39 11.36 1.56
N ALA A 233 -14.85 11.50 0.36
CA ALA A 233 -14.17 12.69 -0.11
C ALA A 233 -15.09 13.53 -1.01
N GLN A 234 -15.18 14.83 -0.72
CA GLN A 234 -15.65 15.81 -1.71
C GLN A 234 -14.63 15.88 -2.86
N PRO A 235 -15.05 16.19 -4.10
CA PRO A 235 -14.14 16.28 -5.25
C PRO A 235 -12.94 17.19 -4.97
N GLU A 236 -13.17 18.32 -4.32
CA GLU A 236 -12.18 19.36 -4.00
C GLU A 236 -11.16 18.93 -2.93
N ASP A 237 -11.55 18.06 -1.99
CA ASP A 237 -10.70 17.62 -0.89
C ASP A 237 -10.02 16.26 -1.15
N ARG A 238 -10.26 15.65 -2.31
CA ARG A 238 -9.86 14.27 -2.62
C ARG A 238 -8.35 14.09 -2.52
N VAL A 239 -7.56 15.00 -3.10
CA VAL A 239 -6.09 14.94 -3.04
C VAL A 239 -5.60 15.02 -1.60
N ALA A 240 -6.12 15.97 -0.82
CA ALA A 240 -5.73 16.17 0.57
C ALA A 240 -6.09 14.98 1.47
N LEU A 241 -7.25 14.33 1.22
CA LEU A 241 -7.69 13.14 1.95
C LEU A 241 -6.87 11.89 1.61
N PHE A 242 -6.48 11.69 0.35
CA PHE A 242 -5.57 10.61 -0.03
C PHE A 242 -4.16 10.81 0.54
N ALA A 243 -3.65 12.04 0.53
CA ALA A 243 -2.40 12.37 1.22
C ALA A 243 -2.50 12.12 2.74
N ALA A 244 -3.61 12.51 3.38
CA ALA A 244 -3.84 12.25 4.80
C ALA A 244 -3.93 10.76 5.12
N GLN A 245 -4.65 9.97 4.31
CA GLN A 245 -4.70 8.51 4.44
C GLN A 245 -3.29 7.89 4.37
N PHE A 246 -2.50 8.30 3.38
CA PHE A 246 -1.14 7.83 3.22
C PHE A 246 -0.29 8.15 4.46
N ALA A 247 -0.27 9.42 4.88
CA ALA A 247 0.51 9.86 6.03
C ALA A 247 0.08 9.16 7.34
N LEU A 248 -1.23 9.09 7.62
CA LEU A 248 -1.76 8.48 8.84
C LEU A 248 -1.54 6.97 8.88
N SER A 249 -1.69 6.27 7.74
CA SER A 249 -1.39 4.83 7.68
C SER A 249 0.10 4.57 7.91
N HIS A 250 1.00 5.37 7.33
CA HIS A 250 2.44 5.26 7.57
C HIS A 250 2.82 5.62 9.02
N ALA A 251 2.12 6.58 9.64
CA ALA A 251 2.28 6.83 11.07
C ALA A 251 1.90 5.60 11.91
N CYS A 252 0.89 4.83 11.51
CA CYS A 252 0.58 3.56 12.17
C CYS A 252 1.74 2.57 12.05
N TRP A 253 2.32 2.41 10.86
CA TRP A 253 3.50 1.56 10.64
C TRP A 253 4.73 2.03 11.43
N LEU A 254 4.97 3.34 11.49
CA LEU A 254 6.08 3.93 12.24
C LEU A 254 6.00 3.59 13.73
N ILE A 255 4.78 3.49 14.27
CA ILE A 255 4.54 3.07 15.66
C ILE A 255 4.66 1.55 15.80
N THR A 256 4.10 0.77 14.87
CA THR A 256 4.03 -0.68 15.04
C THR A 256 5.32 -1.42 14.73
N TYR A 257 6.21 -0.87 13.89
CA TYR A 257 7.51 -1.49 13.61
C TYR A 257 8.42 -1.61 14.85
N PRO A 258 8.68 -0.53 15.64
CA PRO A 258 9.43 -0.66 16.89
C PRO A 258 8.76 -1.57 17.91
N LEU A 259 7.43 -1.52 18.02
CA LEU A 259 6.67 -2.38 18.93
C LEU A 259 6.83 -3.86 18.56
N ALA A 260 6.76 -4.19 17.27
CA ALA A 260 6.98 -5.55 16.79
C ALA A 260 8.40 -6.03 17.10
N GLY A 261 9.41 -5.18 16.92
CA GLY A 261 10.79 -5.51 17.28
C GLY A 261 10.97 -5.75 18.78
N TRP A 262 10.37 -4.91 19.63
CA TRP A 262 10.46 -5.08 21.09
C TRP A 262 9.74 -6.34 21.59
N LEU A 263 8.53 -6.58 21.08
CA LEU A 263 7.71 -7.74 21.46
C LEU A 263 8.22 -9.06 20.85
N GLY A 264 8.95 -9.02 19.73
CA GLY A 264 9.49 -10.21 19.08
C GLY A 264 10.77 -10.78 19.71
N ILE A 265 11.39 -10.02 20.62
CA ILE A 265 12.59 -10.43 21.37
C ILE A 265 12.21 -11.07 22.74
N ALA A 266 10.93 -10.98 23.14
CA ALA A 266 10.38 -11.55 24.38
C ALA A 266 9.79 -12.94 24.14
#